data_AF-A0ABD8B560-F1
#
_entry.id   AF-A0ABD8B560-F1
#
_cell.length_a   1.000
_cell.length_b   1.000
_cell.length_c   1.000
_cell.angle_alpha   90.00
_cell.angle_beta   90.00
_cell.angle_gamma   90.00
#
_symmetry.space_group_name_H-M   'P 1'
#
loop_
_entity.id
_entity.type
_entity.pdbx_description
1 polymer ?
#
loop_
_entity_poly.entity_id
_entity_poly.type
_entity_poly.pdbx_seq_one_letter_code
_entity_poly.pdbx_strand_id
1 'polypeptide(L)'
;MQVPNGPTGPYRLLVLALTAGLLLSASACSLHGVMRPADAPPVVPPAGSATPSLTDAQASAALITQGELGGRWSATQGGATWRDGLLKTRTDTPDCQRLLDGLYAEDLLGEPTGARAVVGLDESGNAAQLRYQVAAYAAPSEVDAKLAWLRTLPAKCAQFTSTDVRGGRLNVTVVPAVLPGVGDAREGLRLTMSGASSGDSGDGSGAAPMLTLDFAAVRVGDRAVSLTNGGLGGAAQDSTQQAVQVGTQRLQDVLAGRPSPPRRPSPPPRRPSPPPRRPTPPPCRPAPPPHRPAPSPTRPPNPSPKAPPTPTTTPPPTPPTLTTPLRRADPRGPEGLAAAVGPAGRPRPSPP
;
A
#
# COMPACT_ATOMS: atom_id res chain seq x y z
N MET A 1 0.25 -37.88 18.76
CA MET A 1 0.38 -36.56 19.42
C MET A 1 -1.02 -36.00 19.61
N GLN A 2 -1.42 -35.84 20.87
CA GLN A 2 -2.74 -35.43 21.32
C GLN A 2 -3.02 -33.95 20.94
N VAL A 3 -4.23 -33.68 20.45
CA VAL A 3 -4.78 -32.33 20.30
C VAL A 3 -5.69 -32.07 21.50
N PRO A 4 -5.50 -30.99 22.28
CA PRO A 4 -6.48 -30.59 23.29
C PRO A 4 -7.64 -29.83 22.64
N ASN A 5 -8.84 -30.39 22.76
CA ASN A 5 -10.11 -29.70 22.52
C ASN A 5 -10.40 -28.74 23.68
N GLY A 6 -10.67 -27.47 23.37
CA GLY A 6 -11.18 -26.48 24.32
C GLY A 6 -12.72 -26.51 24.42
N PRO A 7 -13.31 -26.16 25.59
CA PRO A 7 -14.72 -26.40 25.87
C PRO A 7 -15.66 -25.36 25.27
N THR A 8 -16.71 -25.85 24.63
CA THR A 8 -17.97 -25.16 24.35
C THR A 8 -18.80 -25.04 25.63
N GLY A 9 -19.20 -23.83 26.01
CA GLY A 9 -20.10 -23.58 27.13
C GLY A 9 -20.89 -22.28 26.97
N PRO A 10 -22.24 -22.30 27.01
CA PRO A 10 -23.11 -21.15 26.77
C PRO A 10 -23.45 -20.44 28.09
N TYR A 11 -23.17 -19.14 28.20
CA TYR A 11 -23.69 -18.33 29.31
C TYR A 11 -24.80 -17.40 28.85
N ARG A 12 -25.95 -17.65 29.47
CA ARG A 12 -27.23 -17.00 29.30
C ARG A 12 -27.18 -15.52 29.69
N LEU A 13 -27.85 -14.75 28.85
CA LEU A 13 -28.70 -13.59 29.13
C LEU A 13 -28.93 -13.29 30.63
N LEU A 14 -28.58 -12.06 31.03
CA LEU A 14 -29.23 -11.39 32.14
C LEU A 14 -29.56 -9.94 31.73
N VAL A 15 -30.87 -9.72 31.68
CA VAL A 15 -31.60 -8.49 31.41
C VAL A 15 -31.39 -7.51 32.57
N LEU A 16 -31.17 -6.23 32.27
CA LEU A 16 -31.58 -5.16 33.17
C LEU A 16 -32.28 -4.05 32.40
N ALA A 17 -33.46 -3.73 32.89
CA ALA A 17 -34.51 -2.94 32.29
C ALA A 17 -34.54 -1.53 32.91
N LEU A 18 -35.00 -0.57 32.08
CA LEU A 18 -35.65 0.72 32.39
C LEU A 18 -35.04 1.67 33.43
N THR A 19 -34.81 2.93 33.00
CA THR A 19 -35.55 4.08 33.54
C THR A 19 -35.68 5.21 32.51
N ALA A 20 -36.90 5.77 32.46
CA ALA A 20 -37.34 6.90 31.67
C ALA A 20 -37.33 8.20 32.50
N GLY A 21 -37.39 9.36 31.82
CA GLY A 21 -37.57 10.71 32.39
C GLY A 21 -36.28 11.53 32.38
N LEU A 22 -36.26 12.82 31.99
CA LEU A 22 -37.31 13.84 32.04
C LEU A 22 -37.21 14.84 30.88
N LEU A 23 -38.37 15.30 30.39
CA LEU A 23 -38.55 16.59 29.69
C LEU A 23 -38.43 17.75 30.69
N LEU A 24 -37.71 18.82 30.33
CA LEU A 24 -37.98 20.17 30.86
C LEU A 24 -37.99 21.20 29.73
N SER A 25 -39.14 21.86 29.63
CA SER A 25 -39.47 23.00 28.81
C SER A 25 -39.25 24.32 29.57
N ALA A 26 -38.82 25.32 28.81
CA ALA A 26 -39.08 26.78 28.89
C ALA A 26 -38.94 27.54 30.23
N SER A 27 -38.18 28.64 30.19
CA SER A 27 -38.72 29.99 30.48
C SER A 27 -37.75 31.08 30.05
N ALA A 28 -38.30 32.07 29.36
CA ALA A 28 -37.64 33.32 29.00
C ALA A 28 -37.55 34.22 30.25
N CYS A 29 -36.40 34.87 30.45
CA CYS A 29 -36.31 36.06 31.28
C CYS A 29 -35.95 37.25 30.39
N SER A 30 -36.97 38.02 30.03
CA SER A 30 -36.82 39.39 29.56
C SER A 30 -36.52 40.26 30.78
N LEU A 31 -35.27 40.73 30.93
CA LEU A 31 -34.99 41.91 31.76
C LEU A 31 -35.06 43.15 30.87
N HIS A 32 -36.08 43.97 31.11
CA HIS A 32 -36.18 45.34 30.65
C HIS A 32 -35.12 46.20 31.36
N GLY A 33 -34.04 46.51 30.66
CA GLY A 33 -33.06 47.52 31.06
C GLY A 33 -32.94 48.56 29.96
N VAL A 34 -33.57 49.71 30.16
CA VAL A 34 -33.54 50.86 29.24
C VAL A 34 -32.13 51.45 29.24
N MET A 35 -31.40 51.32 28.13
CA MET A 35 -30.23 52.15 27.84
C MET A 35 -30.24 52.57 26.37
N ARG A 36 -30.04 53.87 26.17
CA ARG A 36 -30.00 54.60 24.88
C ARG A 36 -29.21 53.86 23.79
N PRO A 37 -29.71 53.78 22.55
CA PRO A 37 -28.89 53.40 21.41
C PRO A 37 -27.98 54.58 21.03
N ALA A 38 -26.68 54.40 21.22
CA ALA A 38 -25.68 55.07 20.39
C ALA A 38 -25.50 54.19 19.14
N ASP A 39 -25.48 54.81 17.97
CA ASP A 39 -25.19 54.17 16.68
C ASP A 39 -23.92 53.33 16.77
N ALA A 40 -24.10 52.01 16.89
CA ALA A 40 -23.04 51.04 16.67
C ALA A 40 -23.15 50.56 15.21
N PRO A 41 -22.07 50.63 14.41
CA PRO A 41 -22.10 50.09 13.06
C PRO A 41 -22.43 48.59 13.11
N PRO A 42 -23.10 48.05 12.07
CA PRO A 42 -23.46 46.64 12.04
C PRO A 42 -22.18 45.80 12.16
N VAL A 43 -22.10 45.00 13.22
CA VAL A 43 -21.13 43.91 13.33
C VAL A 43 -21.52 42.91 12.27
N VAL A 44 -20.85 43.01 11.12
CA VAL A 44 -20.87 41.97 10.09
C VAL A 44 -20.22 40.73 10.74
N PRO A 45 -20.93 39.60 10.87
CA PRO A 45 -20.30 38.35 11.25
C PRO A 45 -19.19 38.09 10.22
N PRO A 46 -17.96 37.75 10.63
CA PRO A 46 -16.94 37.39 9.66
C PRO A 46 -17.52 36.30 8.75
N ALA A 47 -17.45 36.54 7.44
CA ALA A 47 -17.80 35.58 6.42
C ALA A 47 -17.17 34.23 6.79
N GLY A 48 -17.99 33.18 6.76
CA GLY A 48 -17.68 31.86 7.32
C GLY A 48 -16.23 31.49 7.10
N SER A 49 -15.52 31.21 8.19
CA SER A 49 -14.17 30.66 8.17
C SER A 49 -14.21 29.38 7.36
N ALA A 50 -13.89 29.48 6.06
CA ALA A 50 -13.39 28.35 5.32
C ALA A 50 -12.25 27.81 6.18
N THR A 51 -12.41 26.57 6.66
CA THR A 51 -11.40 25.91 7.47
C THR A 51 -10.08 26.07 6.72
N PRO A 52 -9.00 26.59 7.35
CA PRO A 52 -7.80 26.90 6.60
C PRO A 52 -7.37 25.64 5.86
N SER A 53 -7.27 25.76 4.54
CA SER A 53 -6.59 24.79 3.70
C SER A 53 -5.25 24.45 4.36
N LEU A 54 -4.89 23.17 4.38
CA LEU A 54 -3.61 22.73 4.92
C LEU A 54 -2.48 23.60 4.35
N THR A 55 -1.71 24.26 5.20
CA THR A 55 -0.52 25.02 4.79
C THR A 55 0.70 24.09 4.70
N ASP A 56 1.75 24.48 3.97
CA ASP A 56 2.99 23.68 3.88
C ASP A 56 3.65 23.43 5.26
N ALA A 57 3.56 24.43 6.15
CA ALA A 57 4.04 24.32 7.52
C ALA A 57 3.22 23.30 8.32
N GLN A 58 1.89 23.31 8.17
CA GLN A 58 1.00 22.33 8.80
C GLN A 58 1.23 20.92 8.23
N ALA A 59 1.37 20.77 6.91
CA ALA A 59 1.68 19.50 6.29
C ALA A 59 3.00 18.92 6.82
N SER A 60 4.03 19.77 6.94
CA SER A 60 5.33 19.39 7.50
C SER A 60 5.27 19.02 8.99
N ALA A 61 4.46 19.73 9.78
CA ALA A 61 4.27 19.46 11.20
C ALA A 61 3.50 18.16 11.46
N ALA A 62 2.63 17.77 10.52
CA ALA A 62 1.85 16.52 10.56
C ALA A 62 2.68 15.27 10.18
N LEU A 63 3.91 15.42 9.68
CA LEU A 63 4.78 14.29 9.38
C LEU A 63 5.12 13.48 10.64
N ILE A 64 5.04 12.16 10.53
CA ILE A 64 5.56 11.24 11.55
C ILE A 64 7.09 11.29 11.62
N THR A 65 7.62 10.84 12.75
CA THR A 65 9.04 10.82 13.07
C THR A 65 9.50 9.42 13.47
N GLN A 66 10.82 9.23 13.46
CA GLN A 66 11.47 7.97 13.89
C GLN A 66 11.02 7.52 15.28
N GLY A 67 10.98 8.45 16.24
CA GLY A 67 10.67 8.16 17.64
C GLY A 67 9.26 7.61 17.85
N GLU A 68 8.34 7.90 16.93
CA GLU A 68 6.94 7.48 17.01
C GLU A 68 6.70 6.06 16.47
N LEU A 69 7.62 5.56 15.64
CA LEU A 69 7.61 4.17 15.15
C LEU A 69 8.52 3.25 15.98
N GLY A 70 9.33 3.80 16.89
CA GLY A 70 10.24 3.08 17.78
C GLY A 70 11.69 3.06 17.32
N GLY A 71 12.60 2.62 18.21
CA GLY A 71 14.06 2.78 18.07
C GLY A 71 14.75 2.06 16.92
N ARG A 72 14.00 1.35 16.06
CA ARG A 72 14.54 0.64 14.88
C ARG A 72 14.44 1.46 13.59
N TRP A 73 13.69 2.57 13.63
CA TRP A 73 13.47 3.44 12.50
C TRP A 73 14.47 4.59 12.47
N SER A 74 15.02 4.86 11.30
CA SER A 74 15.94 5.96 11.04
C SER A 74 15.49 6.76 9.82
N ALA A 75 16.10 7.91 9.57
CA ALA A 75 15.73 8.75 8.44
C ALA A 75 16.33 8.13 7.19
N THR A 76 15.57 8.12 6.10
CA THR A 76 16.01 7.43 4.90
C THR A 76 17.38 7.91 4.42
N GLN A 77 18.26 6.98 4.07
CA GLN A 77 19.58 7.28 3.49
C GLN A 77 19.56 7.23 1.95
N GLY A 78 18.40 6.97 1.36
CA GLY A 78 18.21 6.84 -0.09
C GLY A 78 16.99 5.98 -0.41
N GLY A 79 16.50 6.08 -1.65
CA GLY A 79 15.38 5.24 -2.09
C GLY A 79 15.73 3.75 -2.03
N ALA A 80 14.79 2.93 -1.58
CA ALA A 80 14.99 1.50 -1.54
C ALA A 80 15.14 0.92 -2.96
N THR A 81 16.28 0.27 -3.22
CA THR A 81 16.64 -0.25 -4.54
C THR A 81 15.67 -1.32 -5.06
N TRP A 82 14.95 -1.99 -4.16
CA TRP A 82 13.92 -2.96 -4.53
C TRP A 82 12.72 -2.32 -5.24
N ARG A 83 12.46 -1.01 -5.07
CA ARG A 83 11.37 -0.33 -5.78
C ARG A 83 11.55 -0.40 -7.29
N ASP A 84 12.74 -0.04 -7.79
CA ASP A 84 13.04 -0.12 -9.22
C ASP A 84 13.11 -1.56 -9.73
N GLY A 85 13.65 -2.48 -8.92
CA GLY A 85 13.81 -3.88 -9.31
C GLY A 85 12.52 -4.69 -9.34
N LEU A 86 11.55 -4.36 -8.48
CA LEU A 86 10.36 -5.19 -8.27
C LEU A 86 9.03 -4.49 -8.54
N LEU A 87 8.92 -3.16 -8.38
CA LEU A 87 7.66 -2.46 -8.67
C LEU A 87 7.58 -1.93 -10.11
N LYS A 88 8.72 -1.79 -10.79
CA LYS A 88 8.76 -1.39 -12.20
C LYS A 88 8.48 -2.58 -13.13
N THR A 89 7.28 -3.12 -13.06
CA THR A 89 6.87 -4.32 -13.78
C THR A 89 5.65 -4.07 -14.66
N ARG A 90 5.39 -5.00 -15.58
CA ARG A 90 4.27 -4.95 -16.53
C ARG A 90 3.33 -6.12 -16.39
N THR A 91 2.02 -5.88 -16.48
CA THR A 91 0.96 -6.88 -16.53
C THR A 91 -0.12 -6.45 -17.52
N ASP A 92 -0.82 -7.42 -18.09
CA ASP A 92 -1.87 -7.17 -19.10
C ASP A 92 -3.21 -6.76 -18.46
N THR A 93 -3.33 -6.84 -17.14
CA THR A 93 -4.55 -6.45 -16.41
C THR A 93 -4.50 -4.95 -16.07
N PRO A 94 -5.34 -4.08 -16.69
CA PRO A 94 -5.18 -2.63 -16.59
C PRO A 94 -5.29 -2.07 -15.15
N ASP A 95 -6.24 -2.58 -14.35
CA ASP A 95 -6.40 -2.16 -12.96
C ASP A 95 -5.18 -2.54 -12.10
N CYS A 96 -4.58 -3.70 -12.37
CA CYS A 96 -3.40 -4.16 -11.64
C CYS A 96 -2.12 -3.47 -12.10
N GLN A 97 -2.03 -3.11 -13.39
CA GLN A 97 -0.98 -2.24 -13.89
C GLN A 97 -1.05 -0.87 -13.23
N ARG A 98 -2.25 -0.29 -13.14
CA ARG A 98 -2.46 1.00 -12.46
C ARG A 98 -2.05 0.95 -10.98
N LEU A 99 -2.32 -0.16 -10.30
CA LEU A 99 -1.85 -0.38 -8.93
C LEU A 99 -0.31 -0.38 -8.85
N LEU A 100 0.36 -1.15 -9.71
CA LEU A 100 1.83 -1.23 -9.72
C LEU A 100 2.48 0.12 -10.05
N ASP A 101 1.97 0.82 -11.07
CA ASP A 101 2.46 2.13 -11.46
C ASP A 101 2.27 3.16 -10.34
N GLY A 102 1.11 3.15 -9.68
CA GLY A 102 0.83 4.04 -8.54
C GLY A 102 1.67 3.72 -7.29
N LEU A 103 1.98 2.44 -7.03
CA LEU A 103 2.90 2.04 -5.97
C LEU A 103 4.33 2.48 -6.26
N TYR A 104 4.80 2.33 -7.50
CA TYR A 104 6.13 2.78 -7.92
C TYR A 104 6.27 4.31 -7.85
N ALA A 105 5.26 5.03 -8.35
CA ALA A 105 5.24 6.49 -8.35
C ALA A 105 4.90 7.10 -6.97
N GLU A 106 4.45 6.28 -6.03
CA GLU A 106 3.97 6.72 -4.71
C GLU A 106 2.77 7.68 -4.82
N ASP A 107 1.87 7.39 -5.76
CA ASP A 107 0.81 8.29 -6.23
C ASP A 107 -0.57 7.60 -6.36
N LEU A 108 -0.87 6.63 -5.50
CA LEU A 108 -2.16 5.92 -5.56
C LEU A 108 -3.37 6.83 -5.27
N LEU A 109 -3.17 7.94 -4.58
CA LEU A 109 -4.20 8.96 -4.37
C LEU A 109 -4.22 10.04 -5.48
N GLY A 110 -3.24 10.07 -6.38
CA GLY A 110 -3.07 11.12 -7.37
C GLY A 110 -2.41 12.38 -6.82
N GLU A 111 -2.03 13.27 -7.74
CA GLU A 111 -1.30 14.48 -7.41
C GLU A 111 -2.14 15.42 -6.51
N PRO A 112 -1.62 15.82 -5.34
CA PRO A 112 -2.29 16.78 -4.47
C PRO A 112 -2.53 18.13 -5.15
N THR A 113 -3.64 18.78 -4.84
CA THR A 113 -3.96 20.12 -5.36
C THR A 113 -3.51 21.25 -4.43
N GLY A 114 -3.04 20.91 -3.22
CA GLY A 114 -2.60 21.87 -2.21
C GLY A 114 -1.31 21.43 -1.51
N ALA A 115 -1.14 21.88 -0.26
CA ALA A 115 0.08 21.59 0.50
C ALA A 115 0.36 20.09 0.59
N ARG A 116 1.65 19.77 0.50
CA ARG A 116 2.17 18.41 0.51
C ARG A 116 3.47 18.34 1.31
N ALA A 117 3.60 17.31 2.13
CA ALA A 117 4.84 17.00 2.81
C ALA A 117 5.08 15.49 2.82
N VAL A 118 6.36 15.08 2.73
CA VAL A 118 6.75 13.66 2.67
C VAL A 118 7.94 13.41 3.60
N VAL A 119 7.98 12.22 4.20
CA VAL A 119 9.15 11.69 4.92
C VAL A 119 9.41 10.24 4.52
N GLY A 120 10.68 9.87 4.40
CA GLY A 120 11.13 8.49 4.25
C GLY A 120 11.83 8.02 5.53
N LEU A 121 11.51 6.81 5.98
CA LEU A 121 12.08 6.17 7.15
C LEU A 121 12.56 4.76 6.79
N ASP A 122 13.74 4.38 7.26
CA ASP A 122 14.35 3.06 7.01
C ASP A 122 14.37 2.26 8.32
N GLU A 123 14.03 0.97 8.22
CA GLU A 123 14.14 -0.02 9.29
C GLU A 123 15.23 -1.04 8.89
N SER A 124 16.29 -1.11 9.70
CA SER A 124 17.49 -1.86 9.36
C SER A 124 17.34 -3.37 9.51
N GLY A 125 16.39 -3.86 10.31
CA GLY A 125 16.22 -5.29 10.58
C GLY A 125 15.73 -6.10 9.38
N ASN A 126 14.79 -5.56 8.62
CA ASN A 126 14.15 -6.23 7.48
C ASN A 126 14.46 -5.57 6.12
N ALA A 127 15.40 -4.61 6.11
CA ALA A 127 15.63 -3.72 4.98
C ALA A 127 14.32 -3.08 4.47
N ALA A 128 13.45 -2.73 5.41
CA ALA A 128 12.16 -2.15 5.12
C ALA A 128 12.29 -0.62 5.02
N GLN A 129 11.52 -0.03 4.12
CA GLN A 129 11.43 1.40 3.93
C GLN A 129 9.97 1.81 3.97
N LEU A 130 9.69 2.81 4.81
CA LEU A 130 8.41 3.47 4.91
C LEU A 130 8.49 4.86 4.28
N ARG A 131 7.57 5.17 3.36
CA ARG A 131 7.39 6.52 2.82
C ARG A 131 6.02 7.01 3.25
N TYR A 132 5.98 8.14 3.94
CA TYR A 132 4.77 8.71 4.52
C TYR A 132 4.53 10.09 3.93
N GLN A 133 3.29 10.38 3.53
CA GLN A 133 2.87 11.62 2.92
C GLN A 133 1.63 12.18 3.62
N VAL A 134 1.63 13.51 3.79
CA VAL A 134 0.45 14.31 4.12
C VAL A 134 0.17 15.24 2.94
N ALA A 135 -1.08 15.31 2.52
CA ALA A 135 -1.48 16.09 1.35
C ALA A 135 -2.89 16.68 1.48
N ALA A 136 -3.13 17.81 0.80
CA ALA A 136 -4.45 18.39 0.58
C ALA A 136 -4.93 18.18 -0.86
N TYR A 137 -6.23 17.92 -1.00
CA TYR A 137 -6.92 17.67 -2.27
C TYR A 137 -8.05 18.68 -2.45
N ALA A 138 -8.61 18.76 -3.66
CA ALA A 138 -9.60 19.78 -3.98
C ALA A 138 -10.91 19.57 -3.23
N ALA A 139 -11.26 18.31 -2.97
CA ALA A 139 -12.45 17.93 -2.24
C ALA A 139 -12.30 16.56 -1.55
N PRO A 140 -13.06 16.29 -0.47
CA PRO A 140 -13.11 14.97 0.16
C PRO A 140 -13.51 13.86 -0.82
N SER A 141 -14.42 14.16 -1.75
CA SER A 141 -14.95 13.21 -2.74
C SER A 141 -13.90 12.69 -3.71
N GLU A 142 -12.84 13.46 -3.98
CA GLU A 142 -11.72 13.02 -4.81
C GLU A 142 -10.95 11.89 -4.12
N VAL A 143 -10.63 12.07 -2.85
CA VAL A 143 -9.96 11.04 -2.02
C VAL A 143 -10.89 9.83 -1.87
N ASP A 144 -12.18 10.05 -1.60
CA ASP A 144 -13.16 8.95 -1.47
C ASP A 144 -13.25 8.10 -2.74
N ALA A 145 -13.18 8.71 -3.93
CA ALA A 145 -13.15 7.97 -5.20
C ALA A 145 -11.90 7.09 -5.33
N LYS A 146 -10.73 7.58 -4.88
CA LYS A 146 -9.48 6.78 -4.90
C LYS A 146 -9.56 5.64 -3.89
N LEU A 147 -10.04 5.90 -2.67
CA LEU A 147 -10.25 4.87 -1.65
C LEU A 147 -11.27 3.82 -2.15
N ALA A 148 -12.37 4.23 -2.77
CA ALA A 148 -13.33 3.31 -3.36
C ALA A 148 -12.71 2.43 -4.45
N TRP A 149 -11.86 2.99 -5.32
CA TRP A 149 -11.13 2.19 -6.31
C TRP A 149 -10.17 1.18 -5.64
N LEU A 150 -9.39 1.61 -4.65
CA LEU A 150 -8.48 0.74 -3.89
C LEU A 150 -9.23 -0.45 -3.26
N ARG A 151 -10.45 -0.21 -2.72
CA ARG A 151 -11.33 -1.24 -2.16
C ARG A 151 -11.65 -2.37 -3.14
N THR A 152 -11.68 -2.08 -4.43
CA THR A 152 -11.99 -3.09 -5.47
C THR A 152 -10.79 -3.96 -5.84
N LEU A 153 -9.56 -3.51 -5.55
CA LEU A 153 -8.35 -4.15 -6.04
C LEU A 153 -8.11 -5.56 -5.47
N PRO A 154 -8.40 -5.87 -4.19
CA PRO A 154 -8.27 -7.24 -3.71
C PRO A 154 -9.14 -8.25 -4.46
N ALA A 155 -10.30 -7.83 -4.98
CA ALA A 155 -11.15 -8.70 -5.79
C ALA A 155 -10.66 -8.81 -7.25
N LYS A 156 -10.17 -7.72 -7.83
CA LYS A 156 -9.75 -7.65 -9.23
C LYS A 156 -8.32 -8.14 -9.49
N CYS A 157 -7.45 -7.96 -8.50
CA CYS A 157 -6.00 -8.21 -8.56
C CYS A 157 -5.56 -9.20 -7.49
N ALA A 158 -6.47 -10.06 -7.00
CA ALA A 158 -6.22 -11.03 -5.93
C ALA A 158 -4.89 -11.76 -6.15
N GLN A 159 -4.69 -12.25 -7.38
CA GLN A 159 -3.45 -12.87 -7.85
C GLN A 159 -3.27 -12.55 -9.33
N PHE A 160 -2.06 -12.14 -9.73
CA PHE A 160 -1.71 -11.93 -11.13
C PHE A 160 -0.21 -12.10 -11.36
N THR A 161 0.19 -12.25 -12.63
CA THR A 161 1.60 -12.27 -13.01
C THR A 161 2.01 -10.91 -13.55
N SER A 162 3.22 -10.48 -13.21
CA SER A 162 3.88 -9.33 -13.81
C SER A 162 5.25 -9.71 -14.37
N THR A 163 5.77 -8.90 -15.26
CA THR A 163 7.08 -9.08 -15.90
C THR A 163 7.98 -7.91 -15.56
N ASP A 164 9.18 -8.19 -15.03
CA ASP A 164 10.16 -7.15 -14.72
C ASP A 164 10.85 -6.58 -15.98
N VAL A 165 11.63 -5.52 -15.79
CA VAL A 165 12.36 -4.86 -16.90
C VAL A 165 13.39 -5.76 -17.61
N ARG A 166 13.72 -6.93 -17.05
CA ARG A 166 14.63 -7.93 -17.62
C ARG A 166 13.89 -9.14 -18.22
N GLY A 167 12.56 -9.12 -18.25
CA GLY A 167 11.73 -10.22 -18.75
C GLY A 167 11.46 -11.33 -17.73
N GLY A 168 11.85 -11.16 -16.47
CA GLY A 168 11.58 -12.10 -15.40
C GLY A 168 10.12 -12.06 -14.96
N ARG A 169 9.50 -13.24 -14.77
CA ARG A 169 8.11 -13.34 -14.30
C ARG A 169 8.04 -13.33 -12.78
N LEU A 170 7.10 -12.54 -12.26
CA LEU A 170 6.80 -12.40 -10.83
C LEU A 170 5.34 -12.72 -10.59
N ASN A 171 5.06 -13.53 -9.58
CA ASN A 171 3.72 -13.72 -9.05
C ASN A 171 3.43 -12.60 -8.05
N VAL A 172 2.26 -11.99 -8.16
CA VAL A 172 1.81 -10.90 -7.31
C VAL A 172 0.50 -11.27 -6.66
N THR A 173 0.41 -11.09 -5.35
CA THR A 173 -0.83 -11.29 -4.58
C THR A 173 -1.22 -9.98 -3.92
N VAL A 174 -2.50 -9.62 -3.99
CA VAL A 174 -3.06 -8.41 -3.38
C VAL A 174 -4.19 -8.79 -2.44
N VAL A 175 -4.06 -8.40 -1.17
CA VAL A 175 -5.08 -8.63 -0.15
C VAL A 175 -5.40 -7.32 0.59
N PRO A 176 -6.56 -7.21 1.27
CA PRO A 176 -6.81 -6.06 2.14
C PRO A 176 -5.82 -6.03 3.29
N ALA A 177 -5.35 -4.83 3.67
CA ALA A 177 -4.58 -4.64 4.90
C ALA A 177 -5.50 -4.25 6.05
N VAL A 178 -5.25 -4.79 7.24
CA VAL A 178 -6.00 -4.42 8.45
C VAL A 178 -5.49 -3.08 8.96
N LEU A 179 -6.35 -2.07 8.98
CA LEU A 179 -6.03 -0.72 9.45
C LEU A 179 -6.82 -0.33 10.72
N PRO A 180 -6.22 0.47 11.62
CA PRO A 180 -6.92 0.97 12.80
C PRO A 180 -8.12 1.86 12.42
N GLY A 181 -9.10 1.95 13.30
CA GLY A 181 -10.35 2.70 13.12
C GLY A 181 -10.20 4.22 13.23
N VAL A 182 -9.37 4.83 12.37
CA VAL A 182 -9.07 6.27 12.38
C VAL A 182 -9.46 6.97 11.08
N GLY A 183 -9.59 8.29 11.18
CA GLY A 183 -9.99 9.17 10.09
C GLY A 183 -11.45 8.99 9.66
N ASP A 184 -11.84 9.75 8.64
CA ASP A 184 -13.21 9.74 8.12
C ASP A 184 -13.46 8.52 7.22
N ALA A 185 -12.44 8.16 6.43
CA ALA A 185 -12.42 7.02 5.54
C ALA A 185 -10.98 6.51 5.40
N ARG A 186 -10.81 5.22 5.16
CA ARG A 186 -9.49 4.61 5.00
C ARG A 186 -9.54 3.41 4.07
N GLU A 187 -8.40 3.14 3.43
CA GLU A 187 -8.12 1.88 2.76
C GLU A 187 -6.66 1.48 2.82
N GLY A 188 -6.46 0.16 2.87
CA GLY A 188 -5.14 -0.43 2.89
C GLY A 188 -5.07 -1.71 2.08
N LEU A 189 -3.91 -1.92 1.46
CA LEU A 189 -3.60 -3.09 0.64
C LEU A 189 -2.27 -3.67 1.11
N ARG A 190 -2.20 -4.99 1.14
CA ARG A 190 -0.93 -5.72 1.24
C ARG A 190 -0.67 -6.41 -0.08
N LEU A 191 0.51 -6.14 -0.62
CA LEU A 191 1.02 -6.72 -1.85
C LEU A 191 2.23 -7.61 -1.50
N THR A 192 2.24 -8.83 -2.03
CA THR A 192 3.41 -9.70 -1.99
C THR A 192 3.85 -10.06 -3.40
N MET A 193 5.17 -10.09 -3.62
CA MET A 193 5.75 -10.51 -4.88
C MET A 193 6.73 -11.65 -4.65
N SER A 194 6.65 -12.70 -5.46
CA SER A 194 7.59 -13.81 -5.48
C SER A 194 8.02 -14.13 -6.90
N GLY A 195 9.20 -14.72 -7.06
CA GLY A 195 9.62 -15.23 -8.36
C GLY A 195 8.63 -16.29 -8.84
N ALA A 196 8.24 -16.23 -10.12
CA ALA A 196 7.47 -17.31 -10.72
C ALA A 196 8.39 -18.52 -10.91
N SER A 197 8.51 -19.38 -9.88
CA SER A 197 9.27 -20.63 -10.02
C SER A 197 8.73 -21.42 -11.20
N SER A 198 9.60 -21.79 -12.13
CA SER A 198 9.28 -22.79 -13.15
C SER A 198 9.29 -24.17 -12.50
N GLY A 199 8.14 -24.62 -12.03
CA GLY A 199 7.92 -25.99 -11.57
C GLY A 199 7.89 -26.13 -10.06
N ASP A 200 6.91 -26.93 -9.63
CA ASP A 200 6.74 -27.47 -8.29
C ASP A 200 8.09 -27.85 -7.64
N SER A 201 8.54 -27.03 -6.70
CA SER A 201 9.37 -27.56 -5.62
C SER A 201 8.38 -28.25 -4.68
N GLY A 202 8.20 -29.56 -4.88
CA GLY A 202 7.24 -30.41 -4.16
C GLY A 202 7.55 -30.62 -2.67
N ASP A 203 8.19 -29.65 -2.00
CA ASP A 203 8.47 -29.66 -0.57
C ASP A 203 7.44 -28.85 0.24
N GLY A 204 6.42 -28.28 -0.41
CA GLY A 204 5.36 -27.50 0.24
C GLY A 204 5.86 -26.20 0.88
N SER A 205 7.15 -25.88 0.73
CA SER A 205 7.75 -24.66 1.23
C SER A 205 7.71 -23.63 0.13
N GLY A 206 6.50 -23.08 -0.10
CA GLY A 206 6.31 -21.99 -1.05
C GLY A 206 7.40 -20.93 -0.86
N ALA A 207 8.05 -20.53 -1.96
CA ALA A 207 9.16 -19.58 -1.90
C ALA A 207 8.72 -18.32 -1.14
N ALA A 208 9.47 -17.95 -0.10
CA ALA A 208 9.19 -16.74 0.67
C ALA A 208 9.05 -15.54 -0.27
N PRO A 209 8.08 -14.63 -0.02
CA PRO A 209 7.90 -13.47 -0.88
C PRO A 209 9.19 -12.64 -0.91
N MET A 210 9.65 -12.33 -2.11
CA MET A 210 10.83 -11.47 -2.34
C MET A 210 10.56 -10.04 -1.88
N LEU A 211 9.30 -9.60 -1.93
CA LEU A 211 8.85 -8.31 -1.43
C LEU A 211 7.50 -8.49 -0.74
N THR A 212 7.36 -7.90 0.44
CA THR A 212 6.05 -7.57 1.00
C THR A 212 5.96 -6.07 1.17
N LEU A 213 4.86 -5.48 0.74
CA LEU A 213 4.59 -4.06 0.82
C LEU A 213 3.16 -3.84 1.29
N ASP A 214 3.00 -2.96 2.25
CA ASP A 214 1.71 -2.41 2.65
C ASP A 214 1.56 -1.00 2.07
N PHE A 215 0.40 -0.72 1.48
CA PHE A 215 -0.06 0.64 1.24
C PHE A 215 -1.22 0.95 2.17
N ALA A 216 -1.27 2.15 2.71
CA ALA A 216 -2.40 2.64 3.48
C ALA A 216 -2.69 4.10 3.16
N ALA A 217 -3.97 4.45 3.14
CA ALA A 217 -4.44 5.83 3.00
C ALA A 217 -5.59 6.09 3.96
N VAL A 218 -5.61 7.29 4.55
CA VAL A 218 -6.66 7.76 5.46
C VAL A 218 -7.03 9.20 5.12
N ARG A 219 -8.33 9.44 4.93
CA ARG A 219 -8.91 10.75 4.68
C ARG A 219 -9.26 11.46 6.00
N VAL A 220 -8.98 12.76 6.07
CA VAL A 220 -9.40 13.68 7.13
C VAL A 220 -9.89 14.97 6.46
N GLY A 221 -11.20 15.15 6.31
CA GLY A 221 -11.79 16.20 5.47
C GLY A 221 -11.37 16.05 4.00
N ASP A 222 -10.85 17.13 3.42
CA ASP A 222 -10.23 17.23 2.09
C ASP A 222 -8.71 16.95 2.11
N ARG A 223 -8.17 16.43 3.23
CA ARG A 223 -6.76 16.08 3.41
C ARG A 223 -6.65 14.56 3.48
N ALA A 224 -5.46 14.05 3.17
CA ALA A 224 -5.17 12.65 3.39
C ALA A 224 -3.75 12.42 3.90
N VAL A 225 -3.64 11.36 4.68
CA VAL A 225 -2.39 10.68 4.97
C VAL A 225 -2.29 9.48 4.04
N SER A 226 -1.13 9.25 3.44
CA SER A 226 -0.85 8.00 2.71
C SER A 226 0.55 7.51 3.03
N LEU A 227 0.74 6.20 3.02
CA LEU A 227 2.05 5.61 3.20
C LEU A 227 2.21 4.30 2.43
N THR A 228 3.46 4.02 2.09
CA THR A 228 3.94 2.69 1.72
C THR A 228 4.92 2.22 2.78
N ASN A 229 4.86 0.94 3.15
CA ASN A 229 5.81 0.29 4.05
C ASN A 229 6.17 -1.07 3.47
N GLY A 230 7.39 -1.26 3.00
CA GLY A 230 7.78 -2.50 2.33
C GLY A 230 9.26 -2.81 2.42
N GLY A 231 9.59 -4.09 2.27
CA GLY A 231 10.96 -4.58 2.36
C GLY A 231 11.10 -6.03 1.88
N LEU A 232 12.34 -6.43 1.63
CA LEU A 232 12.67 -7.79 1.19
C LEU A 232 12.51 -8.82 2.33
N GLY A 233 12.73 -8.40 3.58
CA GLY A 233 12.43 -9.20 4.77
C GLY A 233 10.96 -9.14 5.21
N GLY A 234 10.13 -8.42 4.47
CA GLY A 234 8.71 -8.22 4.75
C GLY A 234 8.36 -6.86 5.35
N ALA A 235 7.07 -6.51 5.30
CA ALA A 235 6.51 -5.32 5.95
C ALA A 235 5.92 -5.69 7.30
N ALA A 236 6.45 -5.11 8.38
CA ALA A 236 5.87 -5.30 9.71
C ALA A 236 4.50 -4.59 9.78
N GLN A 237 3.42 -5.38 9.82
CA GLN A 237 2.04 -4.86 9.82
C GLN A 237 1.80 -3.89 10.99
N ASP A 238 2.34 -4.20 12.16
CA ASP A 238 2.21 -3.35 13.35
C ASP A 238 2.84 -1.96 13.12
N SER A 239 3.93 -1.87 12.36
CA SER A 239 4.54 -0.58 12.00
C SER A 239 3.66 0.21 11.03
N THR A 240 3.02 -0.47 10.07
CA THR A 240 2.02 0.14 9.17
C THR A 240 0.85 0.70 9.98
N GLN A 241 0.28 -0.11 10.89
CA GLN A 241 -0.85 0.31 11.73
C GLN A 241 -0.48 1.46 12.66
N GLN A 242 0.69 1.41 13.30
CA GLN A 242 1.20 2.48 14.15
C GLN A 242 1.40 3.78 13.37
N ALA A 243 2.00 3.71 12.17
CA ALA A 243 2.19 4.89 11.33
C ALA A 243 0.87 5.52 10.89
N VAL A 244 -0.14 4.70 10.57
CA VAL A 244 -1.50 5.17 10.27
C VAL A 244 -2.14 5.83 11.48
N GLN A 245 -2.10 5.19 12.65
CA GLN A 245 -2.70 5.69 13.88
C GLN A 245 -2.08 7.04 14.28
N VAL A 246 -0.76 7.08 14.43
CA VAL A 246 -0.04 8.28 14.87
C VAL A 246 -0.11 9.38 13.82
N GLY A 247 0.09 9.05 12.55
CA GLY A 247 0.05 10.02 11.46
C GLY A 247 -1.31 10.69 11.32
N THR A 248 -2.40 9.93 11.42
CA THR A 248 -3.76 10.49 11.39
C THR A 248 -4.01 11.39 12.59
N GLN A 249 -3.59 10.97 13.79
CA GLN A 249 -3.71 11.77 15.00
C GLN A 249 -2.93 13.09 14.89
N ARG A 250 -1.68 13.07 14.40
CA ARG A 250 -0.87 14.28 14.18
C ARG A 250 -1.56 15.25 13.22
N LEU A 251 -2.09 14.75 12.11
CA LEU A 251 -2.81 15.60 11.16
C LEU A 251 -4.03 16.26 11.83
N GLN A 252 -4.83 15.49 12.58
CA GLN A 252 -5.98 16.02 13.31
C GLN A 252 -5.57 17.08 14.35
N ASP A 253 -4.50 16.84 15.11
CA ASP A 253 -3.99 17.77 16.11
C ASP A 253 -3.49 19.08 15.47
N VAL A 254 -2.75 19.01 14.36
CA VAL A 254 -2.30 20.18 13.58
C VAL A 254 -3.49 21.00 13.09
N LEU A 255 -4.52 20.34 12.57
CA LEU A 255 -5.74 20.99 12.07
C LEU A 255 -6.54 21.65 13.20
N ALA A 256 -6.46 21.09 14.41
CA ALA A 256 -7.04 21.67 15.62
C ALA A 256 -6.16 22.78 16.25
N GLY A 257 -5.03 23.14 15.63
CA GLY A 257 -4.11 24.15 16.14
C GLY A 257 -3.32 23.70 17.37
N ARG A 258 -3.28 22.40 17.67
CA ARG A 258 -2.53 21.86 18.81
C ARG A 258 -1.04 21.83 18.48
N PRO A 259 -0.15 22.12 19.46
CA PRO A 259 1.28 22.07 19.25
C PRO A 259 1.71 20.67 18.79
N SER A 260 2.32 20.58 17.62
CA SER A 260 2.98 19.34 17.21
C SER A 260 4.28 19.19 17.99
N PRO A 261 4.67 17.98 18.44
CA PRO A 261 5.98 17.76 19.01
C PRO A 261 7.04 18.29 18.03
N PRO A 262 8.02 19.09 18.49
CA PRO A 262 9.01 19.67 17.62
C PRO A 262 9.71 18.54 16.86
N ARG A 263 9.79 18.71 15.54
CA ARG A 263 10.58 17.81 14.70
C ARG A 263 12.02 17.97 15.16
N ARG A 264 12.56 16.97 15.86
CA ARG A 264 13.97 16.99 16.25
C ARG A 264 14.77 17.17 14.96
N PRO A 265 15.60 18.22 14.82
CA PRO A 265 16.42 18.39 13.64
C PRO A 265 17.20 17.11 13.41
N SER A 266 17.19 16.59 12.17
CA SER A 266 18.07 15.51 11.80
C SER A 266 19.50 15.92 12.18
N PRO A 267 20.25 15.12 12.97
CA PRO A 267 21.63 15.46 13.25
C PRO A 267 22.36 15.65 11.91
N PRO A 268 23.25 16.64 11.79
CA PRO A 268 23.99 16.86 10.57
C PRO A 268 24.69 15.56 10.16
N PRO A 269 24.80 15.27 8.86
CA PRO A 269 25.48 14.07 8.39
C PRO A 269 26.84 13.99 9.09
N ARG A 270 27.10 12.89 9.80
CA ARG A 270 28.39 12.68 10.45
C ARG A 270 29.44 12.85 9.36
N ARG A 271 30.40 13.75 9.60
CA ARG A 271 31.59 13.90 8.74
C ARG A 271 32.11 12.48 8.45
N PRO A 272 32.45 12.14 7.19
CA PRO A 272 33.07 10.86 6.89
C PRO A 272 34.22 10.65 7.87
N SER A 273 34.20 9.53 8.59
CA SER A 273 35.32 9.15 9.44
C SER A 273 36.58 9.23 8.57
N PRO A 274 37.67 9.89 9.03
CA PRO A 274 38.91 9.86 8.28
C PRO A 274 39.28 8.40 8.02
N PRO A 275 39.78 8.08 6.81
CA PRO A 275 40.15 6.71 6.49
C PRO A 275 41.06 6.18 7.59
N PRO A 276 40.90 4.92 8.02
CA PRO A 276 41.76 4.33 9.03
C PRO A 276 43.21 4.56 8.62
N ARG A 277 44.01 5.17 9.51
CA ARG A 277 45.44 5.36 9.25
C ARG A 277 46.00 3.99 8.88
N ARG A 278 46.61 3.92 7.70
CA ARG A 278 47.30 2.73 7.21
C ARG A 278 48.21 2.24 8.34
N PRO A 279 48.10 0.98 8.79
CA PRO A 279 49.01 0.44 9.78
C PRO A 279 50.43 0.63 9.28
N THR A 280 51.28 1.26 10.09
CA THR A 280 52.71 1.36 9.81
C THR A 280 53.23 -0.06 9.62
N PRO A 281 53.89 -0.39 8.50
CA PRO A 281 54.42 -1.73 8.31
C PRO A 281 55.44 -2.02 9.41
N PRO A 282 55.42 -3.22 10.02
CA PRO A 282 56.44 -3.62 10.97
C PRO A 282 57.83 -3.62 10.28
N PRO A 283 58.91 -3.32 11.01
CA PRO A 283 60.25 -3.33 10.43
C PRO A 283 60.56 -4.70 9.81
N CYS A 284 61.07 -4.68 8.59
CA CYS A 284 61.41 -5.88 7.81
C CYS A 284 62.26 -6.84 8.62
N ARG A 285 61.73 -8.06 8.83
CA ARG A 285 62.50 -9.20 9.29
C ARG A 285 63.39 -9.69 8.14
N PRO A 286 64.67 -10.04 8.37
CA PRO A 286 65.54 -10.59 7.33
C PRO A 286 64.94 -11.88 6.75
N ALA A 287 65.04 -12.03 5.42
CA ALA A 287 64.52 -13.17 4.69
C ALA A 287 65.22 -14.48 5.12
N PRO A 288 64.48 -15.59 5.30
CA PRO A 288 65.08 -16.91 5.46
C PRO A 288 65.69 -17.41 4.13
N PRO A 289 66.71 -18.28 4.18
CA PRO A 289 67.38 -18.79 2.99
C PRO A 289 66.43 -19.62 2.11
N PRO A 290 66.69 -19.70 0.79
CA PRO A 290 65.80 -20.36 -0.16
C PRO A 290 65.72 -21.86 0.11
N HIS A 291 64.51 -22.35 0.38
CA HIS A 291 64.23 -23.78 0.38
C HIS A 291 64.11 -24.32 -1.05
N ARG A 292 64.69 -25.50 -1.23
CA ARG A 292 64.74 -26.33 -2.44
C ARG A 292 63.32 -26.54 -3.03
N PRO A 293 63.14 -26.48 -4.37
CA PRO A 293 61.83 -26.70 -4.98
C PRO A 293 61.34 -28.13 -4.75
N ALA A 294 60.10 -28.25 -4.29
CA ALA A 294 59.37 -29.51 -4.19
C ALA A 294 58.93 -29.99 -5.60
N PRO A 295 58.88 -31.31 -5.87
CA PRO A 295 58.44 -31.83 -7.15
C PRO A 295 56.95 -31.56 -7.38
N SER A 296 56.60 -31.22 -8.62
CA SER A 296 55.25 -30.89 -9.07
C SER A 296 54.28 -32.07 -8.86
N PRO A 297 53.02 -31.82 -8.45
CA PRO A 297 52.01 -32.87 -8.39
C PRO A 297 51.59 -33.29 -9.80
N THR A 298 51.69 -34.60 -10.05
CA THR A 298 51.26 -35.27 -11.27
C THR A 298 49.75 -35.08 -11.47
N ARG A 299 49.36 -34.56 -12.65
CA ARG A 299 47.98 -34.40 -13.08
C ARG A 299 47.30 -35.78 -13.21
N PRO A 300 46.13 -36.02 -12.61
CA PRO A 300 45.39 -37.27 -12.83
C PRO A 300 44.88 -37.36 -14.28
N PRO A 301 44.79 -38.57 -14.85
CA PRO A 301 44.35 -38.75 -16.23
C PRO A 301 42.88 -38.39 -16.43
N ASN A 302 42.63 -37.78 -17.58
CA ASN A 302 41.33 -37.32 -18.06
C ASN A 302 40.38 -38.52 -18.27
N PRO A 303 39.17 -38.55 -17.70
CA PRO A 303 38.22 -39.62 -17.98
C PRO A 303 37.69 -39.53 -19.41
N SER A 304 37.71 -40.67 -20.10
CA SER A 304 37.25 -40.85 -21.48
C SER A 304 35.82 -40.32 -21.73
N PRO A 305 35.53 -39.83 -22.95
CA PRO A 305 34.20 -39.33 -23.30
C PRO A 305 33.16 -40.46 -23.26
N LYS A 306 32.08 -40.21 -22.50
CA LYS A 306 30.88 -41.07 -22.45
C LYS A 306 30.20 -41.09 -23.82
N ALA A 307 29.86 -42.29 -24.29
CA ALA A 307 29.12 -42.51 -25.53
C ALA A 307 27.77 -41.77 -25.54
N PRO A 308 27.31 -41.28 -26.71
CA PRO A 308 26.02 -40.61 -26.84
C PRO A 308 24.86 -41.58 -26.61
N PRO A 309 23.75 -41.14 -25.99
CA PRO A 309 22.57 -41.97 -25.81
C PRO A 309 21.86 -42.24 -27.14
N THR A 310 21.41 -43.49 -27.31
CA THR A 310 20.59 -43.97 -28.41
C THR A 310 19.25 -43.22 -28.48
N PRO A 311 18.77 -42.82 -29.68
CA PRO A 311 17.48 -42.16 -29.81
C PRO A 311 16.35 -43.15 -29.47
N THR A 312 15.54 -42.79 -28.48
CA THR A 312 14.31 -43.50 -28.14
C THR A 312 13.23 -43.09 -29.12
N THR A 313 12.75 -44.05 -29.92
CA THR A 313 11.67 -43.88 -30.89
C THR A 313 10.36 -43.53 -30.17
N THR A 314 9.90 -42.29 -30.31
CA THR A 314 8.58 -41.86 -29.88
C THR A 314 7.52 -42.40 -30.86
N PRO A 315 6.46 -43.10 -30.40
CA PRO A 315 5.35 -43.47 -31.28
C PRO A 315 4.53 -42.24 -31.69
N PRO A 316 3.93 -42.23 -32.90
CA PRO A 316 3.20 -41.09 -33.42
C PRO A 316 1.90 -40.82 -32.62
N PRO A 317 1.46 -39.55 -32.53
CA PRO A 317 0.23 -39.19 -31.83
C PRO A 317 -1.02 -39.69 -32.58
N THR A 318 -1.93 -40.29 -31.82
CA THR A 318 -3.27 -40.69 -32.26
C THR A 318 -4.08 -39.47 -32.73
N PRO A 319 -4.77 -39.51 -33.90
CA PRO A 319 -5.57 -38.39 -34.37
C PRO A 319 -6.83 -38.17 -33.49
N PRO A 320 -7.29 -36.92 -33.33
CA PRO A 320 -8.49 -36.61 -32.55
C PRO A 320 -9.77 -37.05 -33.28
N THR A 321 -10.63 -37.75 -32.55
CA THR A 321 -11.99 -38.11 -32.96
C THR A 321 -12.86 -36.85 -33.07
N LEU A 322 -13.25 -36.50 -34.30
CA LEU A 322 -14.27 -35.48 -34.59
C LEU A 322 -15.65 -36.00 -34.20
N THR A 323 -16.18 -35.53 -33.07
CA THR A 323 -17.59 -35.75 -32.70
C THR A 323 -18.41 -34.51 -33.06
N THR A 324 -19.02 -34.54 -34.24
CA THR A 324 -20.01 -33.54 -34.70
C THR A 324 -21.37 -33.82 -34.03
N PRO A 325 -22.02 -32.87 -33.34
CA PRO A 325 -23.42 -33.03 -32.97
C PRO A 325 -24.33 -32.69 -34.16
N LEU A 326 -25.14 -33.68 -34.53
CA LEU A 326 -26.21 -33.60 -35.53
C LEU A 326 -27.29 -32.61 -35.07
N ARG A 327 -27.42 -31.46 -35.74
CA ARG A 327 -28.60 -30.58 -35.62
C ARG A 327 -29.78 -31.24 -36.33
N ARG A 328 -30.82 -31.60 -35.57
CA ARG A 328 -32.14 -31.98 -36.10
C ARG A 328 -32.97 -30.70 -36.27
N ALA A 329 -33.52 -30.51 -37.47
CA ALA A 329 -34.47 -29.47 -37.79
C ALA A 329 -35.91 -30.03 -37.78
N ASP A 330 -36.81 -29.20 -37.23
CA ASP A 330 -38.24 -29.00 -37.55
C ASP A 330 -39.27 -30.13 -37.30
N PRO A 331 -40.62 -29.88 -37.35
CA PRO A 331 -41.37 -28.61 -37.32
C PRO A 331 -42.64 -28.61 -36.43
N ARG A 332 -43.13 -27.42 -36.05
CA ARG A 332 -44.57 -27.09 -35.83
C ARG A 332 -44.73 -25.60 -35.52
N GLY A 333 -45.28 -24.82 -36.46
CA GLY A 333 -45.92 -23.52 -36.18
C GLY A 333 -47.43 -23.71 -35.98
N PRO A 334 -48.27 -22.68 -36.21
CA PRO A 334 -48.17 -21.26 -35.81
C PRO A 334 -49.46 -20.79 -35.09
N GLU A 335 -49.48 -19.64 -34.40
CA GLU A 335 -50.68 -18.75 -34.27
C GLU A 335 -50.41 -17.49 -33.41
N GLY A 336 -51.03 -16.37 -33.78
CA GLY A 336 -51.33 -15.21 -32.91
C GLY A 336 -50.39 -13.99 -33.02
N LEU A 337 -50.51 -13.12 -34.04
CA LEU A 337 -51.29 -11.87 -34.03
C LEU A 337 -51.06 -10.93 -32.82
N ALA A 338 -50.40 -9.78 -33.05
CA ALA A 338 -50.95 -8.43 -32.79
C ALA A 338 -49.92 -7.33 -33.08
N ALA A 339 -50.43 -6.22 -33.62
CA ALA A 339 -49.72 -5.11 -34.25
C ALA A 339 -49.68 -3.83 -33.38
N ALA A 340 -48.74 -2.93 -33.68
CA ALA A 340 -48.78 -1.45 -33.65
C ALA A 340 -47.31 -0.95 -33.72
N VAL A 341 -46.76 -0.26 -34.72
CA VAL A 341 -47.13 0.92 -35.55
C VAL A 341 -47.32 2.22 -34.76
N GLY A 342 -46.19 2.87 -34.44
CA GLY A 342 -45.85 4.32 -34.56
C GLY A 342 -46.69 5.40 -33.85
N PRO A 343 -46.30 6.71 -33.90
CA PRO A 343 -45.15 7.30 -34.60
C PRO A 343 -44.37 8.39 -33.79
N ALA A 344 -43.48 9.07 -34.51
CA ALA A 344 -42.47 10.05 -34.11
C ALA A 344 -42.94 11.51 -33.85
N GLY A 345 -42.02 12.29 -33.26
CA GLY A 345 -41.97 13.77 -33.28
C GLY A 345 -42.51 14.44 -32.01
N ARG A 346 -41.97 15.53 -31.45
CA ARG A 346 -41.17 16.63 -32.01
C ARG A 346 -40.65 17.55 -30.84
N PRO A 347 -40.10 18.77 -31.04
CA PRO A 347 -38.80 19.20 -30.50
C PRO A 347 -38.83 20.22 -29.33
N ARG A 348 -37.63 20.58 -28.85
CA ARG A 348 -37.30 21.75 -28.00
C ARG A 348 -37.78 23.08 -28.60
N PRO A 349 -37.96 24.10 -27.74
CA PRO A 349 -37.23 25.36 -27.96
C PRO A 349 -36.54 25.90 -26.70
N SER A 350 -35.53 26.74 -26.95
CA SER A 350 -34.72 27.55 -26.02
C SER A 350 -35.32 28.97 -25.85
N PRO A 351 -34.76 29.84 -24.98
CA PRO A 351 -35.48 30.87 -24.22
C PRO A 351 -35.54 32.24 -24.94
N PRO A 352 -36.16 33.27 -24.34
CA PRO A 352 -35.45 34.15 -23.38
C PRO A 352 -36.03 34.18 -21.96
#